data_AF-A0A971G7N0-F1
#
_entry.id   AF-A0A971G7N0-F1
#
_cell.length_a   1.000
_cell.length_b   1.000
_cell.length_c   1.000
_cell.angle_alpha   90.00
_cell.angle_beta   90.00
_cell.angle_gamma   90.00
#
_symmetry.space_group_name_H-M   'P 1'
#
loop_
_entity.id
_entity.type
_entity.pdbx_description
1 polymer ?
#
loop_
_entity_poly.entity_id
_entity_poly.type
_entity_poly.pdbx_seq_one_letter_code
_entity_poly.pdbx_strand_id
1 'polypeptide(L)'
;MRRAALLLFSFVLLTGCAKEGPRYDQLSERGEWETIVTESRERFAKDHQLNDLYWLSRSQYETGQMSLATRSMALYFALAPEGEITGEARILALFLPACGHAVEQGRILEQQGEMDSTLAQRYYQSLLSDGLVEEANRVFAAYLGDTIDALSFARLLVRSQAAADDVGKALGRLTSSEAISLLWEASQLEQSAEMAASLAALAAQWEQHEIGENDRLLLYGALSRFYQMADQRVLANKYRSLSQGL
;
A
#
# COMPACT_ATOMS: atom_id res chain seq x y z
N MET A 1 -58.70 -19.26 52.11
CA MET A 1 -57.98 -20.34 51.39
C MET A 1 -58.21 -20.12 49.91
N ARG A 2 -57.48 -19.24 49.19
CA ARG A 2 -56.09 -19.39 48.69
C ARG A 2 -55.83 -20.81 48.15
N ARG A 3 -56.04 -21.00 46.83
CA ARG A 3 -55.31 -21.92 45.91
C ARG A 3 -56.10 -22.08 44.61
N ALA A 4 -55.94 -21.14 43.69
CA ALA A 4 -56.21 -21.38 42.25
C ALA A 4 -55.50 -20.35 41.35
N ALA A 5 -54.41 -19.74 41.82
CA ALA A 5 -53.60 -18.79 41.05
C ALA A 5 -52.26 -19.43 40.62
N LEU A 6 -52.30 -20.67 40.13
CA LEU A 6 -51.11 -21.46 39.83
C LEU A 6 -51.31 -22.33 38.57
N LEU A 7 -51.92 -21.79 37.52
CA LEU A 7 -51.95 -22.41 36.19
C LEU A 7 -51.79 -21.35 35.08
N LEU A 8 -50.94 -20.35 35.31
CA LEU A 8 -50.62 -19.29 34.33
C LEU A 8 -49.11 -19.02 34.27
N PHE A 9 -48.29 -20.02 34.63
CA PHE A 9 -46.83 -19.91 34.69
C PHE A 9 -46.11 -21.12 34.06
N SER A 10 -46.71 -21.74 33.04
CA SER A 10 -46.10 -22.87 32.34
C SER A 10 -46.01 -22.71 30.82
N PHE A 11 -46.27 -21.50 30.29
CA PHE A 11 -46.24 -21.22 28.84
C PHE A 11 -45.28 -20.10 28.41
N VAL A 12 -44.22 -19.84 29.19
CA VAL A 12 -43.20 -18.80 28.87
C VAL A 12 -41.77 -19.38 28.81
N LEU A 13 -41.60 -20.70 28.66
CA LEU A 13 -40.29 -21.33 28.50
C LEU A 13 -40.05 -21.93 27.09
N LEU A 14 -40.84 -21.50 26.11
CA LEU A 14 -40.62 -21.78 24.68
C LEU A 14 -40.20 -20.51 23.91
N THR A 15 -39.57 -19.55 24.57
CA THR A 15 -38.65 -18.64 23.86
C THR A 15 -37.44 -19.49 23.51
N GLY A 16 -37.44 -20.01 22.29
CA GLY A 16 -36.32 -20.77 21.75
C GLY A 16 -35.02 -20.04 22.08
N CYS A 17 -34.09 -20.75 22.71
CA CYS A 17 -32.69 -20.35 22.69
C CYS A 17 -32.38 -20.02 21.24
N ALA A 18 -32.18 -18.73 20.93
CA ALA A 18 -31.56 -18.33 19.68
C ALA A 18 -30.29 -19.16 19.62
N LYS A 19 -30.27 -20.11 18.68
CA LYS A 19 -29.10 -20.95 18.42
C LYS A 19 -27.97 -19.94 18.24
N GLU A 20 -27.01 -19.92 19.17
CA GLU A 20 -25.84 -19.06 19.03
C GLU A 20 -25.36 -19.28 17.59
N GLY A 21 -25.38 -18.20 16.81
CA GLY A 21 -24.98 -18.27 15.40
C GLY A 21 -23.62 -18.96 15.30
N PRO A 22 -23.32 -19.63 14.17
CA PRO A 22 -22.06 -20.31 14.03
C PRO A 22 -20.93 -19.34 14.35
N ARG A 23 -20.10 -19.73 15.32
CA ARG A 23 -18.91 -18.97 15.68
C ARG A 23 -17.89 -19.28 14.59
N TYR A 24 -18.02 -18.61 13.44
CA TYR A 24 -17.14 -18.81 12.29
C TYR A 24 -15.67 -18.66 12.68
N ASP A 25 -15.36 -17.80 13.65
CA ASP A 25 -14.04 -17.70 14.27
C ASP A 25 -13.53 -19.07 14.78
N GLN A 26 -14.33 -19.81 15.54
CA GLN A 26 -13.94 -21.12 16.09
C GLN A 26 -13.79 -22.18 15.00
N LEU A 27 -14.62 -22.15 13.97
CA LEU A 27 -14.50 -23.06 12.83
C LEU A 27 -13.24 -22.74 12.02
N SER A 28 -12.92 -21.45 11.88
CA SER A 28 -11.75 -20.95 11.15
C SER A 28 -10.45 -21.36 11.85
N GLU A 29 -10.40 -21.25 13.19
CA GLU A 29 -9.27 -21.70 14.02
C GLU A 29 -8.99 -23.20 13.88
N ARG A 30 -10.03 -24.00 13.60
CA ARG A 30 -9.93 -25.46 13.39
C ARG A 30 -9.69 -25.82 11.92
N GLY A 31 -9.67 -24.85 11.02
CA GLY A 31 -9.53 -25.08 9.58
C GLY A 31 -10.75 -25.76 8.94
N GLU A 32 -11.92 -25.69 9.57
CA GLU A 32 -13.18 -26.29 9.09
C GLU A 32 -13.82 -25.46 7.96
N TRP A 33 -13.05 -25.09 6.94
CA TRP A 33 -13.43 -24.14 5.90
C TRP A 33 -14.62 -24.60 5.05
N GLU A 34 -14.72 -25.89 4.73
CA GLU A 34 -15.85 -26.44 3.96
C GLU A 34 -17.18 -26.37 4.74
N THR A 35 -17.11 -26.52 6.06
CA THR A 35 -18.26 -26.33 6.95
C THR A 35 -18.72 -24.87 6.90
N ILE A 36 -17.78 -23.92 6.99
CA ILE A 36 -18.09 -22.50 6.89
C ILE A 36 -18.71 -22.17 5.53
N VAL A 37 -18.17 -22.69 4.41
CA VAL A 37 -18.76 -22.48 3.06
C VAL A 37 -20.22 -22.95 3.02
N THR A 38 -20.52 -24.10 3.59
CA THR A 38 -21.87 -24.67 3.60
C THR A 38 -22.81 -23.81 4.44
N GLU A 39 -22.45 -23.54 5.70
CA GLU A 39 -23.30 -22.80 6.64
C GLU A 39 -23.50 -21.34 6.23
N SER A 40 -22.44 -20.65 5.80
CA SER A 40 -22.54 -19.25 5.35
C SER A 40 -23.40 -19.11 4.09
N ARG A 41 -23.31 -20.05 3.13
CA ARG A 41 -24.16 -20.04 1.94
C ARG A 41 -25.63 -20.25 2.29
N GLU A 42 -25.94 -21.23 3.13
CA GLU A 42 -27.32 -21.52 3.55
C GLU A 42 -27.93 -20.35 4.32
N ARG A 43 -27.18 -19.76 5.24
CA ARG A 43 -27.64 -18.62 6.04
C ARG A 43 -27.78 -17.36 5.22
N PHE A 44 -26.84 -17.06 4.31
CA PHE A 44 -27.00 -15.93 3.40
C PHE A 44 -28.26 -16.08 2.53
N ALA A 45 -28.51 -17.27 1.97
CA ALA A 45 -29.69 -17.52 1.15
C ALA A 45 -31.03 -17.35 1.91
N LYS A 46 -31.02 -17.58 3.23
CA LYS A 46 -32.21 -17.52 4.08
C LYS A 46 -32.40 -16.14 4.71
N ASP A 47 -31.35 -15.62 5.32
CA ASP A 47 -31.38 -14.49 6.25
C ASP A 47 -30.66 -13.25 5.69
N HIS A 48 -29.97 -13.35 4.55
CA HIS A 48 -29.25 -12.26 3.86
C HIS A 48 -28.25 -11.51 4.75
N GLN A 49 -27.63 -12.19 5.72
CA GLN A 49 -26.67 -11.54 6.61
C GLN A 49 -25.34 -11.26 5.89
N LEU A 50 -24.90 -10.00 5.92
CA LEU A 50 -23.69 -9.55 5.22
C LEU A 50 -22.43 -10.27 5.68
N ASN A 51 -22.30 -10.53 6.99
CA ASN A 51 -21.14 -11.22 7.54
C ASN A 51 -20.96 -12.64 6.95
N ASP A 52 -22.05 -13.28 6.54
CA ASP A 52 -21.98 -14.59 5.89
C ASP A 52 -21.28 -14.52 4.53
N LEU A 53 -21.39 -13.39 3.79
CA LEU A 53 -20.66 -13.20 2.53
C LEU A 53 -19.15 -13.05 2.75
N TYR A 54 -18.75 -12.34 3.82
CA TYR A 54 -17.34 -12.23 4.19
C TYR A 54 -16.76 -13.62 4.52
N TRP A 55 -17.43 -14.39 5.38
CA TRP A 55 -16.96 -15.73 5.76
C TRP A 55 -17.00 -16.73 4.61
N LEU A 56 -17.99 -16.63 3.72
CA LEU A 56 -18.05 -17.41 2.49
C LEU A 56 -16.84 -17.09 1.58
N SER A 57 -16.55 -15.81 1.38
CA SER A 57 -15.39 -15.35 0.60
C SER A 57 -14.08 -15.86 1.21
N ARG A 58 -13.89 -15.65 2.52
CA ARG A 58 -12.70 -16.06 3.26
C ARG A 58 -12.46 -17.57 3.14
N SER A 59 -13.50 -18.38 3.33
CA SER A 59 -13.38 -19.84 3.28
C SER A 59 -13.13 -20.35 1.85
N GLN A 60 -13.71 -19.69 0.85
CA GLN A 60 -13.40 -19.97 -0.56
C GLN A 60 -11.96 -19.62 -0.91
N TYR A 61 -11.42 -18.53 -0.36
CA TYR A 61 -10.01 -18.18 -0.51
C TYR A 61 -9.10 -19.26 0.09
N GLU A 62 -9.37 -19.67 1.33
CA GLU A 62 -8.56 -20.70 2.04
C GLU A 62 -8.64 -22.09 1.39
N THR A 63 -9.74 -22.40 0.71
CA THR A 63 -9.90 -23.67 -0.04
C THR A 63 -9.44 -23.58 -1.50
N GLY A 64 -8.84 -22.46 -1.92
CA GLY A 64 -8.31 -22.29 -3.28
C GLY A 64 -9.33 -21.95 -4.36
N GLN A 65 -10.60 -21.71 -3.98
CA GLN A 65 -11.70 -21.37 -4.88
C GLN A 65 -11.73 -19.87 -5.23
N MET A 66 -10.63 -19.35 -5.77
CA MET A 66 -10.36 -17.90 -5.93
C MET A 66 -11.44 -17.13 -6.72
N SER A 67 -11.98 -17.74 -7.78
CA SER A 67 -13.05 -17.11 -8.59
C SER A 67 -14.34 -16.92 -7.79
N LEU A 68 -14.68 -17.88 -6.93
CA LEU A 68 -15.85 -17.78 -6.06
C LEU A 68 -15.59 -16.80 -4.92
N ALA A 69 -14.42 -16.86 -4.29
CA ALA A 69 -14.02 -15.91 -3.25
C ALA A 69 -14.16 -14.47 -3.74
N THR A 70 -13.63 -14.19 -4.94
CA THR A 70 -13.71 -12.88 -5.59
C THR A 70 -15.16 -12.40 -5.75
N ARG A 71 -16.06 -13.27 -6.23
CA ARG A 71 -17.48 -12.92 -6.44
C ARG A 71 -18.20 -12.67 -5.13
N SER A 72 -17.97 -13.53 -4.13
CA SER A 72 -18.55 -13.37 -2.79
C SER A 72 -18.09 -12.06 -2.16
N MET A 73 -16.79 -11.72 -2.31
CA MET A 73 -16.23 -10.47 -1.80
C MET A 73 -16.78 -9.23 -2.52
N ALA A 74 -16.89 -9.28 -3.85
CA ALA A 74 -17.49 -8.19 -4.62
C ALA A 74 -18.95 -7.95 -4.21
N LEU A 75 -19.71 -9.01 -3.96
CA LEU A 75 -21.08 -8.90 -3.46
C LEU A 75 -21.12 -8.34 -2.03
N TYR A 76 -20.18 -8.74 -1.16
CA TYR A 76 -20.06 -8.17 0.18
C TYR A 76 -19.89 -6.65 0.13
N PHE A 77 -18.91 -6.15 -0.64
CA PHE A 77 -18.67 -4.71 -0.76
C PHE A 77 -19.79 -3.95 -1.47
N ALA A 78 -20.53 -4.59 -2.37
CA ALA A 78 -21.70 -3.98 -3.01
C ALA A 78 -22.87 -3.76 -2.05
N LEU A 79 -22.93 -4.50 -0.95
CA LEU A 79 -24.06 -4.47 -0.01
C LEU A 79 -23.70 -3.88 1.37
N ALA A 80 -22.43 -3.97 1.79
CA ALA A 80 -21.98 -3.50 3.08
C ALA A 80 -21.87 -1.97 3.13
N PRO A 81 -22.54 -1.27 4.07
CA PRO A 81 -22.27 0.12 4.35
C PRO A 81 -20.82 0.30 4.84
N GLU A 82 -20.18 1.43 4.52
CA GLU A 82 -18.77 1.69 4.86
C GLU A 82 -18.46 1.49 6.36
N GLY A 83 -19.40 1.89 7.24
CA GLY A 83 -19.26 1.73 8.70
C GLY A 83 -19.38 0.30 9.22
N GLU A 84 -19.80 -0.65 8.38
CA GLU A 84 -19.93 -2.08 8.71
C GLU A 84 -18.83 -2.95 8.06
N ILE A 85 -17.96 -2.35 7.24
CA ILE A 85 -16.81 -3.04 6.64
C ILE A 85 -15.72 -3.25 7.70
N THR A 86 -15.46 -4.50 8.04
CA THR A 86 -14.45 -4.87 9.06
C THR A 86 -13.03 -4.79 8.51
N GLY A 87 -12.03 -4.61 9.38
CA GLY A 87 -10.61 -4.57 8.98
C GLY A 87 -10.18 -5.84 8.24
N GLU A 88 -10.68 -7.01 8.64
CA GLU A 88 -10.38 -8.29 7.99
C GLU A 88 -10.96 -8.36 6.58
N ALA A 89 -12.15 -7.78 6.35
CA ALA A 89 -12.71 -7.65 5.02
C ALA A 89 -11.86 -6.73 4.13
N ARG A 90 -11.35 -5.62 4.68
CA ARG A 90 -10.43 -4.71 3.96
C ARG A 90 -9.14 -5.43 3.57
N ILE A 91 -8.56 -6.17 4.51
CA ILE A 91 -7.36 -6.98 4.29
C ILE A 91 -7.62 -8.02 3.19
N LEU A 92 -8.72 -8.77 3.28
CA LEU A 92 -9.05 -9.81 2.30
C LEU A 92 -9.22 -9.24 0.88
N ALA A 93 -9.72 -8.01 0.74
CA ALA A 93 -9.82 -7.33 -0.55
C ALA A 93 -8.46 -7.19 -1.27
N LEU A 94 -7.38 -6.93 -0.52
CA LEU A 94 -6.03 -6.85 -1.07
C LEU A 94 -5.53 -8.19 -1.63
N PHE A 95 -5.99 -9.31 -1.08
CA PHE A 95 -5.68 -10.65 -1.60
C PHE A 95 -6.58 -11.09 -2.75
N LEU A 96 -7.68 -10.37 -2.99
CA LEU A 96 -8.66 -10.62 -4.05
C LEU A 96 -8.81 -9.38 -4.95
N PRO A 97 -7.74 -8.90 -5.64
CA PRO A 97 -7.76 -7.63 -6.35
C PRO A 97 -8.86 -7.55 -7.43
N ALA A 98 -9.22 -8.68 -8.03
CA ALA A 98 -10.30 -8.79 -9.00
C ALA A 98 -11.70 -8.50 -8.42
N CYS A 99 -11.85 -8.31 -7.09
CA CYS A 99 -13.12 -7.87 -6.50
C CYS A 99 -13.39 -6.37 -6.74
N GLY A 100 -12.40 -5.62 -7.24
CA GLY A 100 -12.55 -4.21 -7.62
C GLY A 100 -12.43 -3.20 -6.47
N HIS A 101 -12.14 -3.67 -5.25
CA HIS A 101 -12.04 -2.79 -4.08
C HIS A 101 -10.63 -2.71 -3.48
N ALA A 102 -9.64 -3.44 -4.00
CA ALA A 102 -8.31 -3.53 -3.40
C ALA A 102 -7.60 -2.17 -3.24
N VAL A 103 -7.62 -1.30 -4.25
CA VAL A 103 -6.98 0.02 -4.15
C VAL A 103 -7.63 0.87 -3.06
N GLU A 104 -8.96 0.94 -3.03
CA GLU A 104 -9.68 1.75 -2.04
C GLU A 104 -9.47 1.23 -0.62
N GLN A 105 -9.56 -0.08 -0.43
CA GLN A 105 -9.32 -0.68 0.90
C GLN A 105 -7.86 -0.54 1.33
N GLY A 106 -6.91 -0.60 0.40
CA GLY A 106 -5.49 -0.34 0.67
C GLY A 106 -5.25 1.09 1.19
N ARG A 107 -5.88 2.10 0.58
CA ARG A 107 -5.80 3.50 1.07
C ARG A 107 -6.34 3.64 2.48
N ILE A 108 -7.46 3.00 2.79
CA ILE A 108 -8.08 3.09 4.12
C ILE A 108 -7.19 2.44 5.18
N LEU A 109 -6.66 1.24 4.90
CA LEU A 109 -5.71 0.56 5.79
C LEU A 109 -4.44 1.39 6.02
N GLU A 110 -3.94 2.05 4.98
CA GLU A 110 -2.80 2.96 5.08
C GLU A 110 -3.10 4.16 5.99
N GLN A 111 -4.25 4.81 5.82
CA GLN A 111 -4.69 5.94 6.65
C GLN A 111 -4.90 5.55 8.12
N GLN A 112 -5.29 4.31 8.37
CA GLN A 112 -5.46 3.74 9.72
C GLN A 112 -4.14 3.31 10.36
N GLY A 113 -3.03 3.31 9.61
CA GLY A 113 -1.74 2.84 10.09
C GLY A 113 -1.65 1.32 10.23
N GLU A 114 -2.53 0.57 9.57
CA GLU A 114 -2.59 -0.89 9.59
C GLU A 114 -1.77 -1.55 8.46
N MET A 115 -0.97 -0.76 7.73
CA MET A 115 -0.18 -1.24 6.60
C MET A 115 1.14 -1.87 7.07
N ASP A 116 1.27 -3.19 6.89
CA ASP A 116 2.54 -3.91 6.99
C ASP A 116 3.16 -4.17 5.60
N SER A 117 4.35 -4.78 5.56
CA SER A 117 5.04 -5.06 4.29
C SER A 117 4.30 -6.05 3.38
N THR A 118 3.54 -7.00 3.95
CA THR A 118 2.77 -7.99 3.18
C THR A 118 1.57 -7.32 2.53
N LEU A 119 0.82 -6.52 3.30
CA LEU A 119 -0.31 -5.75 2.80
C LEU A 119 0.16 -4.69 1.78
N ALA A 120 1.28 -4.02 2.05
CA ALA A 120 1.85 -3.04 1.13
C ALA A 120 2.25 -3.67 -0.21
N GLN A 121 2.76 -4.90 -0.22
CA GLN A 121 3.07 -5.61 -1.46
C GLN A 121 1.81 -5.88 -2.30
N ARG A 122 0.72 -6.32 -1.66
CA ARG A 122 -0.56 -6.56 -2.33
C ARG A 122 -1.20 -5.27 -2.84
N TYR A 123 -1.13 -4.23 -2.03
CA TYR A 123 -1.62 -2.91 -2.38
C TYR A 123 -0.84 -2.32 -3.57
N TYR A 124 0.50 -2.39 -3.53
CA TYR A 124 1.39 -2.01 -4.63
C TYR A 124 1.05 -2.72 -5.94
N GLN A 125 0.85 -4.04 -5.91
CA GLN A 125 0.45 -4.82 -7.09
C GLN A 125 -0.89 -4.36 -7.66
N SER A 126 -1.84 -4.01 -6.79
CA SER A 126 -3.16 -3.51 -7.19
C SER A 126 -3.05 -2.13 -7.86
N LEU A 127 -2.27 -1.22 -7.27
CA LEU A 127 -2.01 0.11 -7.85
C LEU A 127 -1.37 0.02 -9.24
N LEU A 128 -0.39 -0.86 -9.43
CA LEU A 128 0.23 -1.07 -10.74
C LEU A 128 -0.76 -1.62 -11.77
N SER A 129 -1.63 -2.56 -11.36
CA SER A 129 -2.63 -3.16 -12.25
C SER A 129 -3.65 -2.12 -12.73
N ASP A 130 -3.96 -1.14 -11.88
CA ASP A 130 -4.88 -0.03 -12.18
C ASP A 130 -4.18 1.17 -12.85
N GLY A 131 -2.88 1.07 -13.14
CA GLY A 131 -2.11 2.14 -13.79
C GLY A 131 -1.75 3.33 -12.88
N LEU A 132 -1.94 3.20 -11.57
CA LEU A 132 -1.66 4.23 -10.56
C LEU A 132 -0.17 4.21 -10.15
N VAL A 133 0.71 4.44 -11.14
CA VAL A 133 2.17 4.25 -11.00
C VAL A 133 2.80 5.18 -9.95
N GLU A 134 2.37 6.44 -9.87
CA GLU A 134 2.91 7.39 -8.89
C GLU A 134 2.60 6.96 -7.45
N GLU A 135 1.36 6.55 -7.19
CA GLU A 135 0.94 6.05 -5.89
C GLU A 135 1.62 4.71 -5.55
N ALA A 136 1.78 3.83 -6.54
CA ALA A 136 2.52 2.58 -6.38
C ALA A 136 3.98 2.86 -5.94
N ASN A 137 4.65 3.80 -6.60
CA ASN A 137 6.02 4.15 -6.23
C ASN A 137 6.11 4.75 -4.82
N ARG A 138 5.13 5.55 -4.40
CA ARG A 138 5.04 6.09 -3.03
C ARG A 138 4.88 4.96 -2.00
N VAL A 139 3.98 4.01 -2.24
CA VAL A 139 3.77 2.86 -1.35
C VAL A 139 5.04 2.00 -1.28
N PHE A 140 5.68 1.74 -2.42
CA PHE A 140 6.94 1.01 -2.44
C PHE A 140 8.01 1.71 -1.61
N ALA A 141 8.18 3.02 -1.81
CA ALA A 141 9.14 3.84 -1.08
C ALA A 141 8.93 3.77 0.43
N ALA A 142 7.68 3.87 0.87
CA ALA A 142 7.31 3.94 2.28
C ALA A 142 7.41 2.59 3.01
N TYR A 143 7.03 1.49 2.35
CA TYR A 143 6.83 0.20 3.03
C TYR A 143 7.71 -0.94 2.52
N LEU A 144 8.22 -0.85 1.28
CA LEU A 144 8.90 -1.95 0.59
C LEU A 144 10.36 -1.62 0.26
N GLY A 145 10.88 -0.47 0.69
CA GLY A 145 12.20 0.00 0.31
C GLY A 145 13.35 -0.96 0.62
N ASP A 146 13.26 -1.66 1.75
CA ASP A 146 14.28 -2.61 2.19
C ASP A 146 14.23 -3.97 1.45
N THR A 147 13.30 -4.15 0.51
CA THR A 147 13.16 -5.40 -0.28
C THR A 147 14.02 -5.43 -1.54
N ILE A 148 14.70 -4.33 -1.87
CA ILE A 148 15.58 -4.19 -3.03
C ILE A 148 16.94 -3.62 -2.62
N ASP A 149 17.92 -3.70 -3.53
CA ASP A 149 19.23 -3.10 -3.29
C ASP A 149 19.15 -1.56 -3.21
N ALA A 150 20.12 -0.96 -2.52
CA ALA A 150 20.12 0.46 -2.22
C ALA A 150 20.10 1.35 -3.47
N LEU A 151 20.77 0.96 -4.55
CA LEU A 151 20.83 1.74 -5.80
C LEU A 151 19.47 1.71 -6.51
N SER A 152 18.85 0.53 -6.62
CA SER A 152 17.51 0.40 -7.18
C SER A 152 16.48 1.20 -6.38
N PHE A 153 16.60 1.21 -5.04
CA PHE A 153 15.73 2.01 -4.17
C PHE A 153 15.89 3.50 -4.40
N ALA A 154 17.12 4.01 -4.42
CA ALA A 154 17.40 5.42 -4.66
C ALA A 154 16.90 5.86 -6.05
N ARG A 155 17.07 5.01 -7.09
CA ARG A 155 16.54 5.25 -8.43
C ARG A 155 15.02 5.37 -8.46
N LEU A 156 14.32 4.52 -7.70
CA LEU A 156 12.88 4.58 -7.59
C LEU A 156 12.44 5.92 -7.00
N LEU A 157 13.03 6.33 -5.87
CA LEU A 157 12.70 7.60 -5.20
C LEU A 157 12.89 8.82 -6.10
N VAL A 158 13.98 8.85 -6.88
CA VAL A 158 14.25 9.91 -7.84
C VAL A 158 13.17 9.94 -8.93
N ARG A 159 12.82 8.78 -9.51
CA ARG A 159 11.85 8.70 -10.60
C ARG A 159 10.42 8.97 -10.16
N SER A 160 10.10 8.66 -8.91
CA SER A 160 8.80 8.95 -8.32
C SER A 160 8.68 10.37 -7.79
N GLN A 161 9.72 11.19 -7.92
CA GLN A 161 9.78 12.54 -7.37
C GLN A 161 9.45 12.57 -5.87
N ALA A 162 9.97 11.59 -5.12
CA ALA A 162 9.83 11.55 -3.67
C ALA A 162 10.46 12.78 -3.01
N ALA A 163 10.11 13.04 -1.75
CA ALA A 163 10.63 14.18 -1.00
C ALA A 163 12.17 14.17 -0.97
N ALA A 164 12.77 15.36 -1.10
CA ALA A 164 14.22 15.52 -1.19
C ALA A 164 14.96 14.90 0.01
N ASP A 165 14.39 14.98 1.21
CA ASP A 165 14.98 14.37 2.41
C ASP A 165 15.12 12.85 2.29
N ASP A 166 14.13 12.17 1.69
CA ASP A 166 14.17 10.72 1.51
C ASP A 166 15.14 10.32 0.40
N VAL A 167 15.20 11.11 -0.68
CA VAL A 167 16.22 10.97 -1.72
C VAL A 167 17.62 11.13 -1.11
N GLY A 168 17.83 12.16 -0.27
CA GLY A 168 19.12 12.42 0.39
C GLY A 168 19.56 11.25 1.30
N LYS A 169 18.65 10.72 2.11
CA LYS A 169 18.92 9.53 2.95
C LYS A 169 19.29 8.31 2.10
N ALA A 170 18.63 8.10 0.97
CA ALA A 170 18.92 6.97 0.08
C ALA A 170 20.27 7.14 -0.62
N LEU A 171 20.61 8.35 -1.10
CA LEU A 171 21.92 8.65 -1.67
C LEU A 171 23.06 8.40 -0.68
N GLY A 172 22.86 8.71 0.61
CA GLY A 172 23.85 8.46 1.66
C GLY A 172 24.15 6.98 1.93
N ARG A 173 23.35 6.05 1.40
CA ARG A 173 23.60 4.60 1.47
C ARG A 173 24.42 4.07 0.27
N LEU A 174 24.66 4.91 -0.75
CA LEU A 174 25.38 4.54 -1.97
C LEU A 174 26.86 4.90 -1.88
N THR A 175 27.66 4.34 -2.79
CA THR A 175 29.01 4.86 -3.04
C THR A 175 28.94 6.25 -3.69
N SER A 176 30.00 7.06 -3.57
CA SER A 176 30.03 8.40 -4.17
C SER A 176 29.77 8.41 -5.67
N SER A 177 30.34 7.44 -6.40
CA SER A 177 30.16 7.34 -7.86
C SER A 177 28.72 6.97 -8.23
N GLU A 178 28.08 6.07 -7.48
CA GLU A 178 26.67 5.71 -7.66
C GLU A 178 25.74 6.89 -7.36
N ALA A 179 25.96 7.60 -6.26
CA ALA A 179 25.18 8.77 -5.88
C ALA A 179 25.29 9.89 -6.93
N ILE A 180 26.50 10.17 -7.41
CA ILE A 180 26.74 11.19 -8.45
C ILE A 180 26.12 10.79 -9.78
N SER A 181 26.28 9.52 -10.18
CA SER A 181 25.65 9.00 -11.41
C SER A 181 24.13 9.13 -11.33
N LEU A 182 23.54 8.83 -10.18
CA LEU A 182 22.10 8.96 -9.97
C LEU A 182 21.63 10.43 -9.97
N LEU A 183 22.39 11.35 -9.36
CA LEU A 183 22.11 12.78 -9.43
C LEU A 183 22.17 13.31 -10.87
N TRP A 184 23.12 12.81 -11.66
CA TRP A 184 23.19 13.12 -13.09
C TRP A 184 21.96 12.57 -13.84
N GLU A 185 21.57 11.31 -13.62
CA GLU A 185 20.34 10.73 -14.18
C GLU A 185 19.11 11.58 -13.81
N ALA A 186 18.97 11.95 -12.53
CA ALA A 186 17.88 12.77 -12.02
C ALA A 186 17.80 14.15 -12.71
N SER A 187 18.95 14.75 -13.03
CA SER A 187 19.03 16.06 -13.70
C SER A 187 18.55 16.06 -15.17
N GLN A 188 18.34 14.88 -15.75
CA GLN A 188 17.78 14.70 -17.08
C GLN A 188 16.25 14.57 -17.06
N LEU A 189 15.66 14.34 -15.88
CA LEU A 189 14.21 14.27 -15.71
C LEU A 189 13.63 15.69 -15.60
N GLU A 190 12.45 15.90 -16.17
CA GLU A 190 11.72 17.14 -15.98
C GLU A 190 11.17 17.19 -14.55
N GLN A 191 11.44 18.29 -13.84
CA GLN A 191 11.09 18.45 -12.45
C GLN A 191 10.58 19.88 -12.19
N SER A 192 9.80 20.04 -11.12
CA SER A 192 9.41 21.38 -10.66
C SER A 192 10.63 22.20 -10.24
N ALA A 193 10.55 23.52 -10.34
CA ALA A 193 11.63 24.42 -9.94
C ALA A 193 12.03 24.25 -8.46
N GLU A 194 11.05 23.99 -7.58
CA GLU A 194 11.27 23.73 -6.16
C GLU A 194 12.02 22.42 -5.92
N MET A 195 11.59 21.33 -6.57
CA MET A 195 12.27 20.03 -6.45
C MET A 195 13.69 20.10 -7.02
N ALA A 196 13.87 20.76 -8.17
CA ALA A 196 15.18 20.98 -8.76
C ALA A 196 16.10 21.77 -7.82
N ALA A 197 15.60 22.79 -7.11
CA ALA A 197 16.37 23.53 -6.12
C ALA A 197 16.80 22.64 -4.93
N SER A 198 15.89 21.79 -4.44
CA SER A 198 16.17 20.84 -3.36
C SER A 198 17.22 19.79 -3.77
N LEU A 199 17.10 19.23 -4.98
CA LEU A 199 18.10 18.30 -5.53
C LEU A 199 19.45 18.98 -5.79
N ALA A 200 19.46 20.27 -6.20
CA ALA A 200 20.70 21.04 -6.33
C ALA A 200 21.42 21.17 -4.98
N ALA A 201 20.66 21.45 -3.91
CA ALA A 201 21.21 21.56 -2.56
C ALA A 201 21.78 20.23 -2.06
N LEU A 202 21.13 19.10 -2.36
CA LEU A 202 21.65 17.76 -2.07
C LEU A 202 22.93 17.47 -2.87
N ALA A 203 22.91 17.74 -4.18
CA ALA A 203 24.06 17.52 -5.05
C ALA A 203 25.28 18.33 -4.60
N ALA A 204 25.09 19.57 -4.16
CA ALA A 204 26.19 20.45 -3.72
C ALA A 204 26.97 19.89 -2.52
N GLN A 205 26.35 19.04 -1.69
CA GLN A 205 27.03 18.38 -0.56
C GLN A 205 28.14 17.41 -1.03
N TRP A 206 27.99 16.85 -2.23
CA TRP A 206 28.97 15.94 -2.82
C TRP A 206 30.21 16.66 -3.37
N GLU A 207 30.19 18.00 -3.50
CA GLU A 207 31.38 18.77 -3.88
C GLU A 207 32.51 18.65 -2.84
N GLN A 208 32.18 18.36 -1.58
CA GLN A 208 33.14 18.20 -0.49
C GLN A 208 33.75 16.80 -0.41
N HIS A 209 33.23 15.84 -1.19
CA HIS A 209 33.69 14.46 -1.16
C HIS A 209 34.92 14.27 -2.04
N GLU A 210 35.79 13.33 -1.64
CA GLU A 210 36.91 12.91 -2.49
C GLU A 210 36.37 12.04 -3.62
N ILE A 211 36.31 12.61 -4.82
CA ILE A 211 35.71 12.01 -6.01
C ILE A 211 36.65 12.12 -7.21
N GLY A 212 36.56 11.16 -8.12
CA GLY A 212 37.34 11.14 -9.36
C GLY A 212 36.95 12.31 -10.28
N GLU A 213 37.85 12.63 -11.23
CA GLU A 213 37.64 13.74 -12.17
C GLU A 213 36.37 13.56 -13.01
N ASN A 214 36.11 12.36 -13.51
CA ASN A 214 34.90 12.05 -14.29
C ASN A 214 33.62 12.27 -13.47
N ASP A 215 33.59 11.77 -12.23
CA ASP A 215 32.45 11.96 -11.32
C ASP A 215 32.27 13.44 -10.99
N ARG A 216 33.36 14.20 -10.85
CA ARG A 216 33.30 15.65 -10.62
C ARG A 216 32.67 16.39 -11.80
N LEU A 217 33.02 16.03 -13.03
CA LEU A 217 32.41 16.61 -14.23
C LEU A 217 30.90 16.28 -14.31
N LEU A 218 30.51 15.03 -13.98
CA LEU A 218 29.11 14.62 -13.92
C LEU A 218 28.34 15.41 -12.85
N LEU A 219 28.92 15.57 -11.65
CA LEU A 219 28.33 16.33 -10.56
C LEU A 219 28.08 17.78 -10.96
N TYR A 220 29.07 18.43 -11.58
CA TYR A 220 28.92 19.80 -12.08
C TYR A 220 27.89 19.89 -13.21
N GLY A 221 27.84 18.89 -14.10
CA GLY A 221 26.80 18.78 -15.11
C GLY A 221 25.40 18.72 -14.48
N ALA A 222 25.23 17.91 -13.44
CA ALA A 222 23.96 17.75 -12.72
C ALA A 222 23.54 19.05 -12.04
N LEU A 223 24.46 19.68 -11.29
CA LEU A 223 24.24 20.97 -10.63
C LEU A 223 23.83 22.06 -11.62
N SER A 224 24.52 22.15 -12.76
CA SER A 224 24.18 23.09 -13.83
C SER A 224 22.73 22.96 -14.29
N ARG A 225 22.26 21.72 -14.52
CA ARG A 225 20.89 21.45 -14.96
C ARG A 225 19.87 21.71 -13.88
N PHE A 226 20.11 21.28 -12.63
CA PHE A 226 19.21 21.57 -11.53
C PHE A 226 19.04 23.07 -11.28
N TYR A 227 20.13 23.84 -11.24
CA TYR A 227 20.05 25.29 -11.10
C TYR A 227 19.39 25.96 -12.29
N GLN A 228 19.53 25.41 -13.50
CA GLN A 228 18.82 25.91 -14.67
C GLN A 228 17.29 25.69 -14.54
N MET A 229 16.85 24.51 -14.10
CA MET A 229 15.44 24.20 -13.85
C MET A 229 14.85 25.01 -12.68
N ALA A 230 15.67 25.32 -11.67
CA ALA A 230 15.31 26.17 -10.53
C ALA A 230 15.39 27.68 -10.84
N ASP A 231 15.64 28.07 -12.10
CA ASP A 231 15.79 29.46 -12.56
C ASP A 231 16.96 30.25 -11.90
N GLN A 232 17.95 29.55 -11.34
CA GLN A 232 19.15 30.12 -10.71
C GLN A 232 20.30 30.26 -11.72
N ARG A 233 20.12 31.14 -12.70
CA ARG A 233 20.97 31.26 -13.90
C ARG A 233 22.46 31.49 -13.62
N VAL A 234 22.80 32.25 -12.58
CA VAL A 234 24.21 32.54 -12.23
C VAL A 234 24.94 31.26 -11.82
N LEU A 235 24.32 30.46 -10.95
CA LEU A 235 24.88 29.18 -10.51
C LEU A 235 24.89 28.16 -11.66
N ALA A 236 23.83 28.11 -12.46
CA ALA A 236 23.78 27.24 -13.63
C ALA A 236 24.97 27.49 -14.59
N ASN A 237 25.26 28.76 -14.88
CA ASN A 237 26.39 29.12 -15.75
C ASN A 237 27.74 28.78 -15.13
N LYS A 238 27.93 29.01 -13.81
CA LYS A 238 29.14 28.60 -13.08
C LYS A 238 29.41 27.11 -13.27
N TYR A 239 28.44 26.26 -12.95
CA TYR A 239 28.62 24.81 -13.01
C TYR A 239 28.72 24.28 -14.44
N ARG A 240 28.06 24.92 -15.41
CA ARG A 240 28.25 24.60 -16.84
C ARG A 240 29.69 24.81 -17.29
N SER A 241 30.34 25.90 -16.88
CA SER A 241 31.75 26.14 -17.21
C SER A 241 32.66 25.11 -16.54
N LEU A 242 32.39 24.77 -15.27
CA LEU A 242 33.16 23.76 -14.54
C LEU A 242 32.99 22.34 -15.11
N SER A 243 31.82 21.98 -15.63
CA SER A 243 31.57 20.66 -16.21
C SER A 243 32.17 20.48 -17.60
N GLN A 244 32.58 21.55 -18.28
CA GLN A 244 33.15 21.50 -19.63
C GLN A 244 34.65 21.23 -19.64
N GLY A 245 35.32 21.21 -18.48
CA GLY A 245 36.77 21.04 -18.37
C GLY A 245 37.51 22.20 -19.01
N LEU A 246 37.99 23.15 -18.21
CA LEU A 246 38.97 24.13 -18.68
C LEU A 246 40.30 23.43 -19.00
#